data_AF-A0A382WXM8-F1
#
_entry.id   AF-A0A382WXM8-F1
#
_cell.length_a   1.000
_cell.length_b   1.000
_cell.length_c   1.000
_cell.angle_alpha   90.00
_cell.angle_beta   90.00
_cell.angle_gamma   90.00
#
_symmetry.space_group_name_H-M   'P 1'
#
loop_
_entity.id
_entity.type
_entity.pdbx_description
1 polymer ?
#
loop_
_entity_poly.entity_id
_entity_poly.type
_entity_poly.pdbx_seq_one_letter_code
_entity_poly.pdbx_strand_id
1 'polypeptide(L)'
;VSSDGFTTCVQMSGPPIASNSNKTFTVTPAYSLSANTIYRIGVSKSNLRDTNGNGMYESWVSPNGFQTSGTTIAQVGSSSADGGYDIAIDSSDNLYLTGYANQVHGNY
;
A
#
# COMPACT_ATOMS: atom_id res chain seq x y z
N VAL A 1 3.92 0.93 -10.89
CA VAL A 1 3.07 1.36 -9.75
C VAL A 1 3.77 2.52 -9.07
N SER A 2 3.06 3.59 -8.71
CA SER A 2 3.67 4.81 -8.17
C SER A 2 2.69 5.55 -7.26
N SER A 3 3.20 6.22 -6.23
CA SER A 3 2.45 7.14 -5.36
C SER A 3 2.75 8.62 -5.64
N ASP A 4 3.67 8.93 -6.56
CA ASP A 4 4.22 10.27 -6.81
C ASP A 4 4.01 10.75 -8.25
N GLY A 5 2.92 10.31 -8.87
CA GLY A 5 2.59 10.70 -10.25
C GLY A 5 3.52 10.09 -11.31
N PHE A 6 4.14 8.94 -11.00
CA PHE A 6 5.14 8.25 -11.83
C PHE A 6 6.47 9.01 -11.99
N THR A 7 6.80 9.91 -11.04
CA THR A 7 8.15 10.46 -10.92
C THR A 7 9.15 9.35 -10.57
N THR A 8 8.73 8.44 -9.68
CA THR A 8 9.42 7.18 -9.39
C THR A 8 8.45 6.02 -9.52
N CYS A 9 8.98 4.81 -9.66
CA CYS A 9 8.19 3.58 -9.71
C CYS A 9 8.58 2.65 -8.57
N VAL A 10 7.57 2.05 -7.93
CA VAL A 10 7.75 0.92 -7.02
C VAL A 10 8.44 -0.21 -7.76
N GLN A 11 9.54 -0.71 -7.18
CA GLN A 11 10.26 -1.86 -7.71
C GLN A 11 9.45 -3.14 -7.49
N MET A 12 9.32 -3.95 -8.54
CA MET A 12 8.67 -5.27 -8.48
C MET A 12 9.71 -6.36 -8.21
N SER A 13 9.31 -7.45 -7.56
CA SER A 13 10.18 -8.60 -7.29
C SER A 13 10.50 -9.42 -8.55
N GLY A 14 9.71 -9.26 -9.61
CA GLY A 14 9.88 -9.97 -10.87
C GLY A 14 8.99 -9.42 -11.99
N PRO A 15 9.01 -10.07 -13.16
CA PRO A 15 8.13 -9.73 -14.27
C PRO A 15 6.65 -10.02 -13.94
N PRO A 16 5.69 -9.38 -14.62
CA PRO A 16 4.27 -9.67 -14.45
C PRO A 16 3.93 -11.12 -14.80
N ILE A 17 3.06 -11.75 -14.00
CA ILE A 17 2.55 -13.10 -14.24
C ILE A 17 1.18 -13.00 -14.89
N ALA A 18 1.04 -13.56 -16.10
CA ALA A 18 -0.22 -13.53 -16.85
C ALA A 18 -1.14 -14.70 -16.47
N SER A 19 -2.44 -14.45 -16.43
CA SER A 19 -3.50 -15.45 -16.25
C SER A 19 -4.77 -15.05 -17.02
N ASN A 20 -5.81 -15.89 -16.96
CA ASN A 20 -7.09 -15.65 -17.65
C ASN A 20 -6.91 -15.33 -19.14
N SER A 21 -6.17 -16.17 -19.86
CA SER A 21 -5.83 -15.98 -21.28
C SER A 21 -5.20 -14.61 -21.58
N ASN A 22 -4.20 -14.21 -20.77
CA ASN A 22 -3.48 -12.93 -20.86
C ASN A 22 -4.36 -11.69 -20.68
N LYS A 23 -5.47 -11.81 -19.94
CA LYS A 23 -6.34 -10.67 -19.58
C LYS A 23 -6.09 -10.17 -18.15
N THR A 24 -5.38 -10.94 -17.34
CA THR A 24 -5.06 -10.58 -15.96
C THR A 24 -3.55 -10.69 -15.76
N PHE A 25 -2.94 -9.63 -15.25
CA PHE A 25 -1.51 -9.57 -14.95
C PHE A 25 -1.31 -9.28 -13.47
N THR A 26 -0.59 -10.16 -12.78
CA THR A 26 -0.24 -10.01 -11.37
C THR A 26 1.20 -9.53 -11.25
N VAL A 27 1.41 -8.48 -10.46
CA VAL A 27 2.74 -7.97 -10.10
C VAL A 27 2.88 -7.93 -8.58
N THR A 28 4.07 -8.24 -8.09
CA THR A 28 4.36 -8.26 -6.66
C THR A 28 5.46 -7.22 -6.37
N PRO A 29 5.21 -6.22 -5.51
CA PRO A 29 6.25 -5.32 -5.05
C PRO A 29 7.41 -6.09 -4.41
N ALA A 30 8.65 -5.61 -4.61
CA ALA A 30 9.83 -6.20 -3.97
C ALA A 30 9.86 -5.95 -2.44
N TYR A 31 9.23 -4.87 -2.00
CA TYR A 31 9.14 -4.46 -0.61
C TYR A 31 7.70 -4.07 -0.26
N SER A 32 7.36 -4.12 1.02
CA SER A 32 6.07 -3.64 1.52
C SER A 32 5.82 -2.19 1.10
N LEU A 33 4.61 -1.91 0.65
CA LEU A 33 4.17 -0.55 0.31
C LEU A 33 3.98 0.27 1.59
N SER A 34 4.14 1.60 1.48
CA SER A 34 3.89 2.51 2.59
C SER A 34 2.43 2.46 3.00
N ALA A 35 2.16 2.41 4.31
CA ALA A 35 0.82 2.48 4.86
C ALA A 35 0.08 3.77 4.47
N ASN A 36 -1.25 3.72 4.46
CA ASN A 36 -2.15 4.88 4.27
C ASN A 36 -1.85 5.72 3.01
N THR A 37 -1.22 5.10 2.00
CA THR A 37 -0.76 5.76 0.77
C THR A 37 -1.59 5.32 -0.42
N ILE A 38 -1.92 6.26 -1.31
CA ILE A 38 -2.59 5.97 -2.59
C ILE A 38 -1.52 5.65 -3.65
N TYR A 39 -1.62 4.48 -4.25
CA TYR A 39 -0.78 4.05 -5.38
C TYR A 39 -1.62 3.95 -6.65
N ARG A 40 -1.06 4.44 -7.75
CA ARG A 40 -1.63 4.30 -9.10
C ARG A 40 -0.84 3.27 -9.90
N ILE A 41 -1.57 2.54 -10.73
CA ILE A 41 -1.01 1.58 -11.69
C ILE A 41 -0.97 2.28 -13.04
N GLY A 42 0.19 2.23 -13.68
CA GLY A 42 0.43 2.85 -14.98
C GLY A 42 1.03 1.83 -15.93
N VAL A 43 0.55 1.86 -17.17
CA VAL A 43 0.94 0.99 -18.27
C VAL A 43 1.38 1.90 -19.42
N SER A 44 2.66 1.85 -19.77
CA SER A 44 3.25 2.75 -20.77
C SER A 44 3.20 2.15 -22.17
N LYS A 45 2.78 2.96 -23.15
CA LYS A 45 2.75 2.55 -24.57
C LYS A 45 4.12 2.30 -25.20
N SER A 46 5.19 2.81 -24.60
CA SER A 46 6.52 2.82 -25.22
C SER A 46 7.18 1.45 -25.29
N ASN A 47 6.89 0.56 -24.33
CA ASN A 47 7.67 -0.67 -24.12
C ASN A 47 6.86 -1.96 -24.23
N LEU A 48 5.54 -1.87 -24.41
CA LEU A 48 4.67 -3.04 -24.49
C LEU A 48 4.31 -3.35 -25.93
N ARG A 49 4.55 -4.60 -26.32
CA ARG A 49 4.21 -5.16 -27.62
C ARG A 49 3.43 -6.45 -27.46
N ASP A 50 2.46 -6.69 -28.32
CA ASP A 50 1.81 -8.00 -28.44
C ASP A 50 2.73 -9.02 -29.14
N THR A 51 2.24 -10.26 -29.29
CA THR A 51 2.97 -11.34 -29.98
C THR A 51 3.27 -11.05 -31.45
N ASN A 52 2.53 -10.13 -32.07
CA ASN A 52 2.72 -9.70 -33.45
C ASN A 52 3.60 -8.44 -33.53
N GLY A 53 4.13 -7.95 -32.40
CA GLY A 53 4.97 -6.76 -32.31
C GLY A 53 4.22 -5.43 -32.28
N ASN A 54 2.87 -5.44 -32.24
CA ASN A 54 2.05 -4.24 -32.20
C ASN A 54 2.18 -3.56 -30.85
N GLY A 55 2.46 -2.25 -30.87
CA GLY A 55 2.50 -1.43 -29.66
C GLY A 55 1.10 -1.13 -29.13
N MET A 56 1.03 -0.76 -27.85
CA MET A 56 -0.20 -0.24 -27.26
C MET A 56 -0.55 1.12 -27.89
N TYR A 57 -1.83 1.35 -28.20
CA TYR A 57 -2.26 2.60 -28.86
C TYR A 57 -2.05 3.82 -27.97
N GLU A 58 -2.51 3.74 -26.71
CA GLU A 58 -2.31 4.78 -25.70
C GLU A 58 -1.83 4.20 -24.38
N SER A 59 -1.08 5.01 -23.62
CA SER A 59 -0.77 4.69 -22.24
C SER A 59 -2.03 4.70 -21.39
N TRP A 60 -2.05 3.93 -20.31
CA TRP A 60 -3.16 3.90 -19.38
C TRP A 60 -2.68 4.09 -17.95
N VAL A 61 -3.43 4.84 -17.17
CA VAL A 61 -3.21 5.01 -15.73
C VAL A 61 -4.53 4.80 -15.01
N SER A 62 -4.51 4.01 -13.93
CA SER A 62 -5.68 3.84 -13.07
C SER A 62 -6.19 5.21 -12.59
N PRO A 63 -7.46 5.59 -12.83
CA PRO A 63 -7.97 6.91 -12.49
C PRO A 63 -7.78 7.26 -11.01
N ASN A 64 -8.23 6.37 -10.12
CA ASN A 64 -8.22 6.61 -8.67
C ASN A 64 -7.12 5.84 -7.92
N GLY A 65 -6.50 4.84 -8.55
CA GLY A 65 -5.52 3.97 -7.89
C GLY A 65 -6.15 3.04 -6.85
N PHE A 66 -5.33 2.56 -5.92
CA PHE A 66 -5.73 1.82 -4.74
C PHE A 66 -5.05 2.43 -3.51
N GLN A 67 -5.74 2.45 -2.37
CA GLN A 67 -5.18 2.91 -1.10
C GLN A 67 -4.74 1.70 -0.28
N THR A 68 -3.49 1.69 0.16
CA THR A 68 -3.03 0.74 1.18
C THR A 68 -3.61 1.16 2.53
N SER A 69 -4.18 0.22 3.29
CA SER A 69 -4.49 0.46 4.70
C SER A 69 -3.27 0.08 5.54
N GLY A 70 -2.95 0.89 6.55
CA GLY A 70 -2.04 0.45 7.60
C GLY A 70 -2.60 0.85 8.96
N THR A 71 -2.52 -0.07 9.90
CA THR A 71 -2.80 0.22 11.31
C THR A 71 -1.68 1.07 11.87
N THR A 72 -2.00 2.26 12.36
CA THR A 72 -1.06 3.03 13.18
C THR A 72 -0.83 2.25 14.47
N ILE A 73 0.41 1.82 14.72
CA ILE A 73 0.78 1.25 16.02
C ILE A 73 0.96 2.44 16.97
N ALA A 74 0.02 2.64 17.88
CA ALA A 74 0.22 3.52 19.03
C ALA A 74 0.98 2.72 20.10
N GLN A 75 2.22 3.12 20.42
CA GLN A 75 2.92 2.55 21.57
C GLN A 75 2.57 3.39 22.80
N VAL A 76 1.82 2.79 23.72
CA VAL A 76 1.46 3.41 24.99
C VAL A 76 2.27 2.72 26.08
N GLY A 77 3.27 3.40 26.64
CA GLY A 77 4.11 2.83 27.69
C GLY A 77 5.51 3.46 27.80
N SER A 78 6.15 3.20 28.94
CA SER A 78 7.44 3.73 29.36
C SER A 78 8.28 2.67 30.08
N SER A 79 9.42 3.07 30.66
CA SER A 79 10.20 2.21 31.56
C SER A 79 9.61 2.10 32.98
N SER A 80 8.64 2.95 33.32
CA SER A 80 7.88 2.87 34.57
C SER A 80 6.72 1.87 34.43
N ALA A 81 6.11 1.48 35.56
CA ALA A 81 4.92 0.64 35.54
C ALA A 81 3.74 1.33 34.84
N ASP A 82 3.15 0.66 33.86
CA ASP A 82 1.97 1.08 33.13
C ASP A 82 0.90 -0.02 33.29
N GLY A 83 -0.38 0.35 33.23
CA GLY A 83 -1.50 -0.58 33.42
C GLY A 83 -2.54 -0.45 32.32
N GLY A 84 -2.87 -1.57 31.67
CA GLY A 84 -3.99 -1.67 30.74
C GLY A 84 -5.24 -2.21 31.42
N TYR A 85 -6.40 -1.63 31.12
CA TYR A 85 -7.70 -2.08 31.64
C TYR A 85 -8.55 -2.76 30.58
N ASP A 86 -8.66 -2.18 29.38
CA ASP A 86 -9.47 -2.73 28.29
C ASP A 86 -9.07 -2.18 26.92
N ILE A 87 -9.40 -2.92 25.86
CA ILE A 87 -9.15 -2.58 24.46
C ILE A 87 -10.43 -2.80 23.63
N ALA A 88 -10.81 -1.81 22.82
CA ALA A 88 -11.94 -1.90 21.92
C ALA A 88 -11.63 -1.27 20.56
N ILE A 89 -12.28 -1.76 19.51
CA ILE A 89 -12.22 -1.20 18.15
C ILE A 89 -13.65 -0.90 17.70
N ASP A 90 -13.88 0.29 17.14
CA ASP A 90 -15.19 0.66 16.60
C ASP A 90 -15.36 0.27 15.12
N SER A 91 -16.54 0.52 14.55
CA SER A 91 -16.82 0.22 13.14
C SER A 91 -16.06 1.10 12.13
N SER A 92 -15.33 2.11 12.61
CA SER A 92 -14.50 3.01 11.79
C SER A 92 -13.01 2.68 11.91
N ASP A 93 -12.67 1.51 12.47
CA ASP A 93 -11.31 1.06 12.77
C ASP A 93 -10.53 1.97 13.75
N ASN A 94 -11.23 2.76 14.57
CA ASN A 94 -10.57 3.50 15.65
C ASN A 94 -10.25 2.57 16.83
N LEU A 95 -9.00 2.62 17.31
CA LEU A 95 -8.54 1.85 18.46
C LEU A 95 -8.68 2.66 19.76
N TYR A 96 -9.42 2.10 20.73
CA TYR A 96 -9.58 2.66 22.07
C TYR A 96 -8.88 1.76 23.09
N LEU A 97 -8.02 2.37 23.90
CA LEU A 97 -7.31 1.70 24.99
C LEU A 97 -7.58 2.47 26.29
N THR A 98 -7.97 1.76 27.34
CA THR A 98 -8.14 2.33 28.68
C THR A 98 -7.06 1.81 29.62
N GLY A 99 -6.62 2.65 30.55
CA GLY A 99 -5.48 2.35 31.41
C GLY A 99 -4.76 3.61 31.88
N TYR A 100 -3.55 3.43 32.39
CA TYR A 100 -2.62 4.50 32.70
C TYR A 100 -1.24 4.15 32.15
N ALA A 101 -0.59 5.13 31.54
CA ALA A 101 0.80 5.02 31.15
C ALA A 101 1.50 6.35 31.40
N ASN A 102 2.78 6.29 31.74
CA ASN A 102 3.56 7.50 32.00
C ASN A 102 3.97 8.23 30.71
N GLN A 103 3.97 7.53 29.56
CA GLN A 103 4.29 8.11 28.26
C GLN A 103 3.47 7.47 27.14
N VAL A 104 3.16 8.27 26.12
CA VAL A 104 2.57 7.83 24.85
C VAL A 104 3.59 8.12 23.75
N HIS A 105 4.03 7.08 23.07
CA HIS A 105 4.89 7.16 21.90
C HIS A 105 4.03 6.95 20.65
N GLY A 106 3.66 8.05 20.01
CA GLY A 106 3.05 8.05 18.68
C GLY A 106 4.06 8.51 17.65
N ASN A 107 4.06 7.89 16.46
CA ASN A 107 4.52 8.59 15.27
C ASN A 107 3.45 9.62 14.93
N TYR A 108 3.68 10.88 15.33
CA TYR A 108 2.90 12.03 14.88
C TYR A 108 3.18 12.33 13.41
#